data_AF-A0A2X1AGA0-F1
#
_entry.id   AF-A0A2X1AGA0-F1
#
_cell.length_a   1.000
_cell.length_b   1.000
_cell.length_c   1.000
_cell.angle_alpha   90.00
_cell.angle_beta   90.00
_cell.angle_gamma   90.00
#
_symmetry.space_group_name_H-M   'P 1'
#
loop_
_entity.id
_entity.type
_entity.pdbx_description
1 polymer ?
#
loop_
_entity_poly.entity_id
_entity_poly.type
_entity_poly.pdbx_seq_one_letter_code
_entity_poly.pdbx_strand_id
1 'polypeptide(L)'
;MGSCRLFGGVAAAALLLAPGAALAQDASAALEARIAQLEAELNSLKSEVAAARTQQTSQAQDIIRLETRPAPAPTPVSAPAAPSDGFRIGDHTVKFGGFIKTDFMASKYSGGDPANGDPLRDYHLPGAIPVGGADEDVATDFNARQTRFWLTTDGVVAGHKIGTRLEMDFQTLPGSGDQRTTSGSNPALRRAFVTIDNWLIGQEWTNFQNTAVLPESADFVGAAEGTVFARQAQVRYTRGPFSIALENPETTVTPFGGGVRIVADDNSLPDLTARYALSRPWGDVQLSGLVRQLKYQNPATNIDSTATGWGLSASAKFKVGAQDDIRLMLTGGEGIGRYVGLNFSNDAVLDASAIWRPSAWSRASPPIATSGHRAGAPA
;
A
#
# COMPACT_ATOMS: atom_id res chain seq x y z
N MET A 1 17.43 5.83 27.18
CA MET A 1 15.97 6.05 27.22
C MET A 1 15.31 4.69 27.26
N GLY A 2 14.46 4.28 28.20
CA GLY A 2 13.94 4.85 29.43
C GLY A 2 13.10 3.72 30.03
N SER A 3 13.50 3.25 31.20
CA SER A 3 13.14 1.96 31.77
C SER A 3 11.91 2.01 32.68
N CYS A 4 11.07 0.98 32.56
CA CYS A 4 10.36 0.20 33.59
C CYS A 4 10.01 0.86 34.94
N ARG A 5 8.72 0.84 35.31
CA ARG A 5 8.21 1.10 36.68
C ARG A 5 7.75 -0.21 37.32
N LEU A 6 8.37 -0.58 38.45
CA LEU A 6 7.89 -1.59 39.38
C LEU A 6 7.38 -0.93 40.66
N PHE A 7 6.35 -1.55 41.25
CA PHE A 7 5.59 -1.10 42.40
C PHE A 7 6.40 -1.04 43.70
N GLY A 8 6.17 0.03 44.47
CA GLY A 8 6.70 0.24 45.81
C GLY A 8 5.74 -0.20 46.91
N GLY A 9 6.32 -0.60 48.04
CA GLY A 9 5.61 -0.85 49.29
C GLY A 9 6.62 -1.26 50.37
N VAL A 10 7.17 -0.28 51.10
CA VAL A 10 8.08 -0.46 52.24
C VAL A 10 7.34 -0.05 53.51
N ALA A 11 7.43 -0.87 54.56
CA ALA A 11 7.54 -0.39 55.93
C ALA A 11 8.21 -1.46 56.81
N ALA A 12 9.34 -1.10 57.40
CA ALA A 12 10.15 -1.89 58.31
C ALA A 12 10.12 -1.24 59.70
N ALA A 13 10.31 -2.03 60.77
CA ALA A 13 11.13 -1.64 61.93
C ALA A 13 11.27 -2.82 62.92
N ALA A 14 12.51 -3.04 63.35
CA ALA A 14 12.98 -4.00 64.35
C ALA A 14 13.44 -3.25 65.63
N LEU A 15 13.52 -3.89 66.81
CA LEU A 15 14.58 -3.70 67.83
C LEU A 15 14.46 -4.56 69.11
N LEU A 16 15.41 -5.50 69.25
CA LEU A 16 16.26 -5.96 70.38
C LEU A 16 15.86 -5.87 71.89
N LEU A 17 15.85 -7.07 72.52
CA LEU A 17 16.51 -7.56 73.76
C LEU A 17 16.68 -6.71 75.07
N ALA A 18 15.94 -7.14 76.13
CA ALA A 18 16.26 -7.41 77.57
C ALA A 18 17.12 -6.41 78.43
N PRO A 19 16.86 -6.21 79.76
CA PRO A 19 17.04 -7.27 80.79
C PRO A 19 16.11 -7.21 82.03
N GLY A 20 16.09 -8.29 82.83
CA GLY A 20 15.60 -8.28 84.23
C GLY A 20 14.41 -9.20 84.50
N ALA A 21 14.65 -10.23 85.31
CA ALA A 21 13.72 -11.30 85.62
C ALA A 21 12.44 -10.82 86.34
N ALA A 22 11.33 -10.70 85.60
CA ALA A 22 9.97 -10.66 86.13
C ALA A 22 8.85 -10.84 85.07
N LEU A 23 9.15 -10.92 83.76
CA LEU A 23 8.14 -10.86 82.68
C LEU A 23 8.18 -12.05 81.71
N ALA A 24 8.43 -13.26 82.19
CA ALA A 24 8.45 -14.47 81.34
C ALA A 24 7.05 -15.10 81.14
N GLN A 25 6.08 -14.78 82.00
CA GLN A 25 4.70 -15.29 81.90
C GLN A 25 3.84 -14.49 80.91
N ASP A 26 3.99 -13.16 80.86
CA ASP A 26 3.18 -12.33 79.95
C ASP A 26 3.58 -12.48 78.47
N ALA A 27 4.87 -12.75 78.19
CA ALA A 27 5.35 -13.01 76.84
C ALA A 27 4.90 -14.38 76.30
N SER A 28 4.81 -15.41 77.16
CA SER A 28 4.28 -16.71 76.74
C SER A 28 2.77 -16.63 76.50
N ALA A 29 2.03 -15.94 77.38
CA ALA A 29 0.59 -15.73 77.21
C ALA A 29 0.25 -14.94 75.94
N ALA A 30 1.02 -13.90 75.61
CA ALA A 30 0.85 -13.14 74.37
C ALA A 30 1.21 -13.96 73.11
N LEU A 31 2.20 -14.85 73.20
CA LEU A 31 2.57 -15.75 72.10
C LEU A 31 1.52 -16.84 71.89
N GLU A 32 1.00 -17.43 72.97
CA GLU A 32 -0.10 -18.40 72.94
C GLU A 32 -1.38 -17.80 72.34
N ALA A 33 -1.71 -16.56 72.70
CA ALA A 33 -2.84 -15.84 72.11
C ALA A 33 -2.66 -15.63 70.59
N ARG A 34 -1.44 -15.35 70.13
CA ARG A 34 -1.14 -15.16 68.71
C ARG A 34 -1.12 -16.46 67.92
N ILE A 35 -0.67 -17.56 68.53
CA ILE A 35 -0.77 -18.90 67.95
C ILE A 35 -2.25 -19.29 67.79
N ALA A 36 -3.08 -19.06 68.82
CA ALA A 36 -4.52 -19.32 68.74
C ALA A 36 -5.21 -18.50 67.63
N GLN A 37 -4.80 -17.23 67.44
CA GLN A 37 -5.31 -16.41 66.35
C GLN A 37 -4.87 -16.93 64.97
N LEU A 38 -3.60 -17.33 64.81
CA LEU A 38 -3.09 -17.88 63.54
C LEU A 38 -3.72 -19.24 63.22
N GLU A 39 -4.01 -20.07 64.22
CA GLU A 39 -4.75 -21.32 64.05
C GLU A 39 -6.20 -21.07 63.62
N ALA A 40 -6.85 -20.06 64.17
CA ALA A 40 -8.18 -19.64 63.74
C ALA A 40 -8.19 -19.14 62.28
N GLU A 41 -7.21 -18.33 61.89
CA GLU A 41 -7.04 -17.85 60.51
C GLU A 41 -6.72 -19.01 59.55
N LEU A 42 -5.87 -19.96 59.93
CA LEU A 42 -5.57 -21.14 59.11
C LEU A 42 -6.80 -22.03 58.92
N ASN A 43 -7.64 -22.18 59.94
CA ASN A 43 -8.89 -22.94 59.82
C ASN A 43 -9.91 -22.22 58.92
N SER A 44 -10.00 -20.89 59.02
CA SER A 44 -10.79 -20.07 58.09
C SER A 44 -10.28 -20.24 56.64
N LEU A 45 -8.98 -20.10 56.40
CA LEU A 45 -8.39 -20.24 55.07
C LEU A 45 -8.56 -21.65 54.50
N LYS A 46 -8.42 -22.69 55.33
CA LYS A 46 -8.70 -24.07 54.92
C LYS A 46 -10.16 -24.25 54.52
N SER A 47 -11.09 -23.63 55.25
CA SER A 47 -12.52 -23.69 54.91
C SER A 47 -12.84 -22.97 53.59
N GLU A 48 -12.20 -21.83 53.33
CA GLU A 48 -12.33 -21.10 52.07
C GLU A 48 -11.72 -21.87 50.90
N VAL A 49 -10.55 -22.48 51.07
CA VAL A 49 -9.92 -23.32 50.03
C VAL A 49 -10.76 -24.57 49.74
N ALA A 50 -11.38 -25.17 50.75
CA ALA A 50 -12.31 -26.28 50.56
C ALA A 50 -13.56 -25.83 49.77
N ALA A 51 -14.15 -24.69 50.13
CA ALA A 51 -15.29 -24.11 49.43
C ALA A 51 -14.95 -23.75 47.97
N ALA A 52 -13.77 -23.18 47.73
CA ALA A 52 -13.28 -22.84 46.38
C ALA A 52 -13.08 -24.09 45.52
N ARG A 53 -12.55 -25.19 46.09
CA ARG A 53 -12.43 -26.48 45.39
C ARG A 53 -13.78 -27.11 45.07
N THR A 54 -14.75 -27.01 45.98
CA THR A 54 -16.13 -27.46 45.71
C THR A 54 -16.77 -26.64 44.60
N GLN A 55 -16.58 -25.31 44.58
CA GLN A 55 -17.06 -24.44 43.51
C GLN A 55 -16.41 -24.74 42.14
N GLN A 56 -15.09 -24.97 42.12
CA GLN A 56 -14.39 -25.40 40.90
C GLN A 56 -14.88 -26.76 40.38
N THR A 57 -15.19 -27.70 41.29
CA THR A 57 -15.71 -29.02 40.90
C THR A 57 -17.13 -28.89 40.31
N SER A 58 -17.99 -28.03 40.87
CA SER A 58 -19.30 -27.74 40.27
C SER A 58 -19.19 -27.04 38.92
N GLN A 59 -18.27 -26.09 38.75
CA GLN A 59 -18.05 -25.41 37.47
C GLN A 59 -17.52 -26.37 36.39
N ALA A 60 -16.61 -27.29 36.76
CA ALA A 60 -16.12 -28.32 35.84
C ALA A 60 -17.22 -29.31 35.42
N GLN A 61 -18.14 -29.65 36.33
CA GLN A 61 -19.30 -30.51 36.01
C GLN A 61 -20.34 -29.78 35.15
N ASP A 62 -20.54 -28.47 35.32
CA ASP A 62 -21.42 -27.68 34.46
C ASP A 62 -20.88 -27.59 33.03
N ILE A 63 -19.56 -27.41 32.85
CA ILE A 63 -18.93 -27.40 31.52
C ILE A 63 -19.09 -28.74 30.80
N ILE A 64 -18.86 -29.87 31.48
CA ILE A 64 -19.02 -31.22 30.89
C ILE A 64 -20.50 -31.52 30.57
N ARG A 65 -21.46 -31.01 31.36
CA ARG A 65 -22.89 -31.17 31.12
C ARG A 65 -23.42 -30.32 29.97
N LEU A 66 -22.79 -29.16 29.70
CA LEU A 66 -23.10 -28.30 28.55
C LEU A 66 -22.60 -28.90 27.23
N GLU A 67 -21.47 -29.62 27.22
CA GLU A 67 -20.93 -30.27 26.02
C GLU A 67 -21.66 -31.57 25.62
N THR A 68 -22.37 -32.21 26.56
CA THR A 68 -23.00 -33.54 26.34
C THR A 68 -24.53 -33.53 26.27
N ARG A 69 -25.18 -32.36 26.34
CA ARG A 69 -26.63 -32.26 26.08
C ARG A 69 -26.87 -32.14 24.57
N PRO A 70 -27.54 -33.10 23.90
CA PRO A 70 -28.05 -32.87 22.57
C PRO A 70 -29.04 -31.70 22.66
N ALA A 71 -28.76 -30.60 21.97
CA ALA A 71 -29.70 -29.49 21.90
C ALA A 71 -31.02 -30.02 21.30
N PRO A 72 -32.19 -29.75 21.92
CA PRO A 72 -33.44 -29.87 21.20
C PRO A 72 -33.32 -28.99 19.95
N ALA A 73 -33.62 -29.54 18.78
CA ALA A 73 -33.50 -28.84 17.52
C ALA A 73 -34.18 -27.47 17.64
N PRO A 74 -33.44 -26.35 17.46
CA PRO A 74 -34.07 -25.05 17.47
C PRO A 74 -35.07 -25.03 16.32
N THR A 75 -36.33 -24.70 16.63
CA THR A 75 -37.24 -24.15 15.63
C THR A 75 -36.46 -23.03 14.93
N PRO A 76 -36.43 -22.98 13.58
CA PRO A 76 -35.62 -22.00 12.86
C PRO A 76 -36.21 -20.61 13.10
N VAL A 77 -35.84 -19.99 14.20
CA VAL A 77 -35.84 -18.54 14.33
C VAL A 77 -34.65 -18.11 13.52
N SER A 78 -34.93 -17.53 12.35
CA SER A 78 -33.91 -16.89 11.53
C SER A 78 -33.01 -16.06 12.44
N ALA A 79 -31.75 -16.45 12.58
CA ALA A 79 -30.74 -15.52 13.07
C ALA A 79 -30.94 -14.21 12.29
N PRO A 80 -30.96 -13.03 12.95
CA PRO A 80 -30.91 -11.77 12.22
C PRO A 80 -29.79 -11.93 11.20
N ALA A 81 -30.13 -11.79 9.91
CA ALA A 81 -29.15 -11.85 8.85
C ALA A 81 -28.00 -10.94 9.26
N ALA A 82 -26.75 -11.42 9.13
CA ALA A 82 -25.60 -10.55 9.28
C ALA A 82 -25.89 -9.24 8.54
N PRO A 83 -25.64 -8.06 9.15
CA PRO A 83 -25.98 -6.79 8.51
C PRO A 83 -25.47 -6.83 7.09
N SER A 84 -26.36 -6.58 6.12
CA SER A 84 -25.99 -6.67 4.71
C SER A 84 -24.77 -5.80 4.47
N ASP A 85 -23.73 -6.37 3.86
CA ASP A 85 -22.59 -5.60 3.41
C ASP A 85 -23.07 -4.64 2.31
N GLY A 86 -23.41 -3.41 2.73
CA GLY A 86 -24.04 -2.39 1.89
C GLY A 86 -25.56 -2.25 2.06
N PHE A 87 -26.14 -1.29 1.32
CA PHE A 87 -27.58 -1.00 1.29
C PHE A 87 -28.09 -1.02 -0.15
N ARG A 88 -29.38 -1.32 -0.34
CA ARG A 88 -29.95 -1.43 -1.70
C ARG A 88 -30.51 -0.10 -2.20
N ILE A 89 -30.18 0.26 -3.43
CA ILE A 89 -30.85 1.30 -4.22
C ILE A 89 -31.30 0.65 -5.54
N GLY A 90 -32.61 0.47 -5.70
CA GLY A 90 -33.17 -0.27 -6.84
C GLY A 90 -32.57 -1.67 -6.96
N ASP A 91 -32.10 -2.01 -8.16
CA ASP A 91 -31.49 -3.31 -8.46
C ASP A 91 -30.03 -3.44 -7.99
N HIS A 92 -29.45 -2.37 -7.45
CA HIS A 92 -28.05 -2.33 -7.02
C HIS A 92 -27.90 -2.42 -5.51
N THR A 93 -26.84 -3.12 -5.07
CA THR A 93 -26.28 -3.03 -3.72
C THR A 93 -25.15 -2.01 -3.75
N VAL A 94 -25.20 -1.04 -2.84
CA VAL A 94 -24.27 0.07 -2.73
C VAL A 94 -23.42 -0.13 -1.48
N LYS A 95 -22.09 -0.03 -1.63
CA LYS A 95 -21.12 -0.15 -0.53
C LYS A 95 -20.21 1.05 -0.49
N PHE A 96 -19.98 1.57 0.72
CA PHE A 96 -18.94 2.54 0.99
C PHE A 96 -17.76 1.83 1.64
N GLY A 97 -16.55 2.19 1.23
CA GLY A 97 -15.34 1.76 1.88
C GLY A 97 -14.30 2.85 1.86
N GLY A 98 -13.20 2.62 2.57
CA GLY A 98 -12.17 3.62 2.73
C GLY A 98 -11.21 3.27 3.85
N PHE A 99 -10.28 4.17 4.07
CA PHE A 99 -9.42 4.19 5.25
C PHE A 99 -8.95 5.61 5.52
N ILE A 100 -8.72 5.91 6.79
CA ILE A 100 -7.94 7.08 7.21
C ILE A 100 -6.49 6.62 7.37
N LYS A 101 -5.55 7.39 6.83
CA LYS A 101 -4.11 7.11 6.97
C LYS A 101 -3.37 8.39 7.32
N THR A 102 -2.50 8.29 8.30
CA THR A 102 -1.53 9.33 8.67
C THR A 102 -0.13 8.79 8.39
N ASP A 103 0.66 9.60 7.72
CA ASP A 103 2.04 9.29 7.35
C ASP A 103 3.01 10.15 8.18
N PHE A 104 4.14 9.54 8.52
CA PHE A 104 5.31 10.21 9.09
C PHE A 104 6.52 9.79 8.28
N MET A 105 7.28 10.78 7.83
CA MET A 105 8.47 10.57 7.02
C MET A 105 9.63 11.34 7.62
N ALA A 106 10.81 10.72 7.62
CA ALA A 106 12.08 11.34 7.98
C ALA A 106 13.05 11.07 6.83
N SER A 107 13.34 12.12 6.06
CA SER A 107 14.08 12.04 4.81
C SER A 107 15.40 12.81 4.92
N LYS A 108 16.45 12.28 4.30
CA LYS A 108 17.73 12.98 4.15
C LYS A 108 18.08 13.05 2.67
N TYR A 109 18.35 14.24 2.16
CA TYR A 109 18.69 14.44 0.76
C TYR A 109 20.15 14.87 0.63
N SER A 110 20.96 14.07 -0.06
CA SER A 110 22.40 14.34 -0.24
C SER A 110 22.74 15.07 -1.53
N GLY A 111 21.76 15.29 -2.40
CA GLY A 111 21.95 15.84 -3.75
C GLY A 111 21.11 17.08 -4.05
N GLY A 112 20.55 17.71 -3.02
CA GLY A 112 19.67 18.88 -3.08
C GLY A 112 18.43 18.74 -2.20
N ASP A 113 17.95 19.85 -1.64
CA ASP A 113 16.73 19.91 -0.82
C ASP A 113 15.49 20.09 -1.71
N PRO A 114 14.51 19.16 -1.68
CA PRO A 114 13.22 19.35 -2.35
C PRO A 114 12.43 20.50 -1.74
N ALA A 115 11.91 21.38 -2.60
CA ALA A 115 11.12 22.53 -2.17
C ALA A 115 9.89 22.13 -1.32
N ASN A 116 9.41 23.06 -0.50
CA ASN A 116 8.16 22.84 0.23
C ASN A 116 7.02 22.54 -0.76
N GLY A 117 6.24 21.48 -0.48
CA GLY A 117 5.17 21.00 -1.34
C GLY A 117 5.62 20.08 -2.47
N ASP A 118 6.92 19.80 -2.59
CA ASP A 118 7.42 18.78 -3.52
C ASP A 118 6.90 17.38 -3.09
N PRO A 119 6.30 16.60 -4.02
CA PRO A 119 5.83 15.26 -3.72
C PRO A 119 6.91 14.31 -3.14
N LEU A 120 8.20 14.55 -3.41
CA LEU A 120 9.31 13.80 -2.83
C LEU A 120 9.40 13.83 -1.32
N ARG A 121 8.78 14.84 -0.69
CA ARG A 121 8.70 14.96 0.77
C ARG A 121 7.61 14.07 1.36
N ASP A 122 6.63 13.67 0.54
CA ASP A 122 5.43 12.91 0.94
C ASP A 122 5.45 11.43 0.51
N TYR A 123 6.27 11.05 -0.47
CA TYR A 123 6.51 9.65 -0.85
C TYR A 123 7.75 9.50 -1.73
N HIS A 124 8.25 8.27 -1.84
CA HIS A 124 9.40 7.96 -2.67
C HIS A 124 9.08 8.12 -4.17
N LEU A 125 9.66 9.14 -4.82
CA LEU A 125 9.52 9.37 -6.26
C LEU A 125 10.90 9.34 -6.96
N PRO A 126 11.38 8.15 -7.38
CA PRO A 126 12.72 7.96 -7.93
C PRO A 126 13.16 8.98 -9.00
N GLY A 127 12.26 9.33 -9.91
CA GLY A 127 12.57 10.21 -11.05
C GLY A 127 12.73 11.69 -10.70
N ALA A 128 12.35 12.09 -9.49
CA ALA A 128 12.47 13.46 -9.02
C ALA A 128 13.68 13.67 -8.11
N ILE A 129 14.35 12.59 -7.65
CA ILE A 129 15.43 12.67 -6.65
C ILE A 129 16.53 13.64 -7.15
N PRO A 130 16.83 14.70 -6.39
CA PRO A 130 17.78 15.72 -6.82
C PRO A 130 19.21 15.16 -6.83
N VAL A 131 19.99 15.58 -7.83
CA VAL A 131 21.39 15.20 -8.00
C VAL A 131 22.26 16.44 -8.24
N GLY A 132 23.46 16.45 -7.67
CA GLY A 132 24.45 17.51 -7.89
C GLY A 132 24.24 18.80 -7.08
N GLY A 133 23.22 18.87 -6.23
CA GLY A 133 23.03 19.91 -5.22
C GLY A 133 23.83 19.67 -3.94
N ALA A 134 23.72 20.62 -2.99
CA ALA A 134 24.28 20.48 -1.65
C ALA A 134 23.48 19.46 -0.81
N ASP A 135 24.13 18.92 0.22
CA ASP A 135 23.45 18.09 1.19
C ASP A 135 22.55 18.90 2.13
N GLU A 136 21.50 18.26 2.61
CA GLU A 136 20.58 18.80 3.61
C GLU A 136 20.59 17.88 4.85
N ASP A 137 20.27 18.47 6.00
CA ASP A 137 19.96 17.71 7.21
C ASP A 137 18.67 16.89 7.05
N VAL A 138 18.36 16.09 8.07
CA VAL A 138 17.12 15.30 8.07
C VAL A 138 15.92 16.22 8.15
N ALA A 139 15.00 16.08 7.21
CA ALA A 139 13.72 16.74 7.21
C ALA A 139 12.60 15.76 7.59
N THR A 140 11.59 16.27 8.29
CA THR A 140 10.45 15.45 8.73
C THR A 140 9.14 16.01 8.20
N ASP A 141 8.29 15.14 7.67
CA ASP A 141 7.02 15.49 7.09
C ASP A 141 5.90 14.60 7.65
N PHE A 142 4.75 15.21 7.94
CA PHE A 142 3.56 14.55 8.45
C PHE A 142 2.35 14.98 7.64
N ASN A 143 1.51 14.03 7.23
CA ASN A 143 0.28 14.36 6.52
C ASN A 143 -0.75 13.22 6.67
N ALA A 144 -1.98 13.46 6.21
CA ALA A 144 -3.03 12.44 6.11
C ALA A 144 -3.59 12.30 4.68
N ARG A 145 -2.79 12.70 3.68
CA ARG A 145 -3.23 12.87 2.28
C ARG A 145 -3.56 11.55 1.59
N GLN A 146 -3.01 10.44 2.08
CA GLN A 146 -3.33 9.11 1.57
C GLN A 146 -4.70 8.58 2.02
N THR A 147 -5.40 9.29 2.92
CA THR A 147 -6.78 8.98 3.29
C THR A 147 -7.64 8.77 2.05
N ARG A 148 -8.34 7.65 2.00
CA ARG A 148 -9.02 7.18 0.80
C ARG A 148 -10.45 6.79 1.10
N PHE A 149 -11.32 7.07 0.15
CA PHE A 149 -12.69 6.58 0.16
C PHE A 149 -13.07 6.04 -1.21
N TRP A 150 -14.02 5.12 -1.22
CA TRP A 150 -14.64 4.63 -2.43
C TRP A 150 -16.10 4.25 -2.22
N LEU A 151 -16.82 4.32 -3.33
CA LEU A 151 -18.16 3.83 -3.50
C LEU A 151 -18.12 2.71 -4.53
N THR A 152 -18.76 1.58 -4.24
CA THR A 152 -19.01 0.53 -5.24
C THR A 152 -20.49 0.21 -5.31
N THR A 153 -20.96 -0.14 -6.50
CA THR A 153 -22.31 -0.67 -6.70
C THR A 153 -22.25 -1.97 -7.46
N ASP A 154 -23.09 -2.94 -7.12
CA ASP A 154 -23.22 -4.20 -7.85
C ASP A 154 -24.71 -4.57 -7.99
N GLY A 155 -25.14 -4.88 -9.20
CA GLY A 155 -26.54 -5.19 -9.49
C GLY A 155 -26.72 -5.99 -10.78
N VAL A 156 -27.95 -6.43 -11.03
CA VAL A 156 -28.36 -7.04 -12.30
C VAL A 156 -29.44 -6.18 -12.91
N VAL A 157 -29.19 -5.64 -14.10
CA VAL A 157 -30.13 -4.78 -14.83
C VAL A 157 -30.37 -5.38 -16.20
N ALA A 158 -31.64 -5.62 -16.55
CA ALA A 158 -32.03 -6.24 -17.82
C ALA A 158 -31.27 -7.56 -18.14
N GLY A 159 -30.95 -8.35 -17.11
CA GLY A 159 -30.24 -9.63 -17.26
C GLY A 159 -28.71 -9.52 -17.33
N HIS A 160 -28.15 -8.31 -17.34
CA HIS A 160 -26.70 -8.05 -17.36
C HIS A 160 -26.18 -7.70 -15.97
N LYS A 161 -24.99 -8.19 -15.62
CA LYS A 161 -24.31 -7.82 -14.37
C LYS A 161 -23.67 -6.45 -14.54
N ILE A 162 -24.08 -5.48 -13.73
CA ILE A 162 -23.54 -4.12 -13.76
C ILE A 162 -22.89 -3.79 -12.43
N GLY A 163 -21.61 -3.41 -12.50
CA GLY A 163 -20.82 -2.94 -11.38
C GLY A 163 -20.32 -1.51 -11.59
N THR A 164 -20.08 -0.75 -10.53
CA THR A 164 -19.40 0.55 -10.62
C THR A 164 -18.41 0.71 -9.48
N ARG A 165 -17.38 1.54 -9.72
CA ARG A 165 -16.49 2.02 -8.67
C ARG A 165 -16.15 3.48 -8.88
N LEU A 166 -16.25 4.27 -7.83
CA LEU A 166 -15.68 5.61 -7.70
C LEU A 166 -14.73 5.60 -6.50
N GLU A 167 -13.46 5.94 -6.70
CA GLU A 167 -12.42 5.94 -5.67
C GLU A 167 -11.63 7.25 -5.74
N MET A 168 -11.33 7.84 -4.59
CA MET A 168 -10.57 9.10 -4.46
C MET A 168 -9.64 9.09 -3.23
N ASP A 169 -8.53 9.82 -3.31
CA ASP A 169 -7.69 10.19 -2.15
C ASP A 169 -7.28 11.66 -2.22
N PHE A 170 -6.35 12.13 -1.40
CA PHE A 170 -5.92 13.53 -1.36
C PHE A 170 -4.43 13.73 -1.71
N GLN A 171 -3.75 12.71 -2.24
CA GLN A 171 -2.28 12.69 -2.35
C GLN A 171 -1.75 13.34 -3.64
N THR A 172 -2.48 13.28 -4.75
CA THR A 172 -1.85 13.39 -6.09
C THR A 172 -2.19 14.63 -6.91
N LEU A 173 -3.13 15.48 -6.49
CA LEU A 173 -3.37 16.72 -7.23
C LEU A 173 -2.46 17.84 -6.70
N PRO A 174 -1.69 18.52 -7.56
CA PRO A 174 -0.92 19.68 -7.14
C PRO A 174 -1.88 20.73 -6.59
N GLY A 175 -1.85 20.88 -5.27
CA GLY A 175 -2.41 22.03 -4.57
C GLY A 175 -1.25 22.89 -4.10
N SER A 176 -1.44 24.20 -4.04
CA SER A 176 -0.52 25.15 -3.40
C SER A 176 -0.50 24.99 -1.87
N GLY A 177 -0.48 23.75 -1.38
CA GLY A 177 -0.60 23.39 0.01
C GLY A 177 0.75 23.46 0.69
N ASP A 178 1.24 24.68 0.95
CA ASP A 178 2.23 24.85 2.01
C ASP A 178 1.62 24.40 3.35
N GLN A 179 2.47 23.95 4.27
CA GLN A 179 2.05 23.63 5.64
C GLN A 179 2.02 24.90 6.53
N ARG A 180 1.94 26.10 5.94
CA ARG A 180 2.12 27.37 6.68
C ARG A 180 0.91 27.74 7.52
N THR A 181 -0.30 27.36 7.09
CA THR A 181 -1.54 27.79 7.75
C THR A 181 -2.54 26.65 7.93
N THR A 182 -3.22 26.24 6.86
CA THR A 182 -4.31 25.27 6.90
C THR A 182 -3.97 23.93 6.28
N SER A 183 -2.76 23.79 5.69
CA SER A 183 -2.26 22.56 5.08
C SER A 183 -3.28 21.88 4.15
N GLY A 184 -3.87 22.67 3.25
CA GLY A 184 -4.97 22.22 2.38
C GLY A 184 -4.58 21.03 1.49
N SER A 185 -5.55 20.18 1.17
CA SER A 185 -5.37 19.02 0.28
C SER A 185 -6.55 18.87 -0.68
N ASN A 186 -6.27 18.50 -1.93
CA ASN A 186 -7.27 18.42 -2.99
C ASN A 186 -7.72 16.97 -3.22
N PRO A 187 -9.03 16.69 -3.33
CA PRO A 187 -9.51 15.35 -3.63
C PRO A 187 -9.16 14.97 -5.08
N ALA A 188 -8.42 13.88 -5.24
CA ALA A 188 -7.92 13.36 -6.50
C ALA A 188 -8.67 12.10 -6.92
N LEU A 189 -9.17 12.08 -8.17
CA LEU A 189 -9.81 10.89 -8.72
C LEU A 189 -8.79 9.77 -8.94
N ARG A 190 -9.10 8.58 -8.41
CA ARG A 190 -8.24 7.41 -8.53
C ARG A 190 -8.74 6.39 -9.55
N ARG A 191 -9.98 5.91 -9.35
CA ARG A 191 -10.64 4.90 -10.18
C ARG A 191 -12.09 5.32 -10.36
N ALA A 192 -12.56 5.29 -11.59
CA ALA A 192 -13.92 5.66 -11.97
C ALA A 192 -14.33 4.84 -13.17
N PHE A 193 -14.99 3.72 -12.96
CA PHE A 193 -15.37 2.82 -14.04
C PHE A 193 -16.70 2.11 -13.78
N VAL A 194 -17.28 1.62 -14.87
CA VAL A 194 -18.43 0.73 -14.90
C VAL A 194 -17.98 -0.61 -15.46
N THR A 195 -18.49 -1.70 -14.90
CA THR A 195 -18.41 -3.03 -15.49
C THR A 195 -19.78 -3.47 -16.00
N ILE A 196 -19.81 -4.08 -17.18
CA ILE A 196 -21.02 -4.68 -17.76
C ILE A 196 -20.61 -6.07 -18.25
N ASP A 197 -21.03 -7.10 -17.52
CA ASP A 197 -20.59 -8.49 -17.70
C ASP A 197 -19.05 -8.61 -17.78
N ASN A 198 -18.52 -8.77 -18.99
CA ASN A 198 -17.09 -8.97 -19.28
C ASN A 198 -16.36 -7.68 -19.68
N TRP A 199 -17.07 -6.55 -19.75
CA TRP A 199 -16.52 -5.25 -20.13
C TRP A 199 -16.22 -4.39 -18.91
N LEU A 200 -15.15 -3.61 -18.99
CA LEU A 200 -14.87 -2.47 -18.12
C LEU A 200 -14.70 -1.22 -18.98
N ILE A 201 -15.35 -0.13 -18.59
CA ILE A 201 -15.24 1.18 -19.26
C ILE A 201 -15.00 2.25 -18.20
N GLY A 202 -13.89 2.98 -18.33
CA GLY A 202 -13.52 4.08 -17.43
C GLY A 202 -12.07 4.02 -16.95
N GLN A 203 -11.74 4.78 -15.90
CA GLN A 203 -10.40 4.87 -15.35
C GLN A 203 -10.13 3.75 -14.34
N GLU A 204 -9.14 2.91 -14.66
CA GLU A 204 -8.66 1.80 -13.85
C GLU A 204 -7.14 1.62 -14.06
N TRP A 205 -6.50 0.81 -13.21
CA TRP A 205 -5.16 0.28 -13.49
C TRP A 205 -5.06 -0.28 -14.91
N THR A 206 -3.96 0.04 -15.59
CA THR A 206 -3.64 -0.50 -16.91
C THR A 206 -3.77 -2.02 -16.92
N ASN A 207 -4.28 -2.57 -18.01
CA ASN A 207 -4.33 -4.01 -18.22
C ASN A 207 -2.92 -4.61 -18.42
N PHE A 208 -1.89 -3.78 -18.63
CA PHE A 208 -0.49 -4.20 -18.64
C PHE A 208 0.07 -4.54 -17.24
N GLN A 209 -0.60 -4.13 -16.15
CA GLN A 209 -0.11 -4.25 -14.77
C GLN A 209 -0.58 -5.52 -14.07
N ASN A 210 0.24 -6.03 -13.14
CA ASN A 210 -0.16 -7.04 -12.16
C ASN A 210 -0.15 -6.45 -10.75
N THR A 211 -1.31 -6.22 -10.17
CA THR A 211 -1.41 -5.66 -8.80
C THR A 211 -1.11 -6.70 -7.72
N ALA A 212 -1.15 -8.00 -8.02
CA ALA A 212 -0.94 -9.06 -7.03
C ALA A 212 0.53 -9.20 -6.59
N VAL A 213 1.46 -8.65 -7.37
CA VAL A 213 2.91 -8.71 -7.10
C VAL A 213 3.46 -7.42 -6.50
N LEU A 214 2.62 -6.39 -6.31
CA LEU A 214 3.04 -5.18 -5.62
C LEU A 214 3.30 -5.53 -4.14
N PRO A 215 4.50 -5.28 -3.61
CA PRO A 215 4.79 -5.54 -2.20
C PRO A 215 3.94 -4.63 -1.31
N GLU A 216 3.64 -5.10 -0.10
CA GLU A 216 3.08 -4.23 0.92
C GLU A 216 4.15 -3.23 1.36
N SER A 217 3.79 -1.96 1.45
CA SER A 217 4.69 -0.87 1.82
C SER A 217 3.94 0.16 2.65
N ALA A 218 4.67 0.80 3.57
CA ALA A 218 4.19 2.00 4.25
C ALA A 218 4.23 3.23 3.34
N ASP A 219 5.18 3.28 2.40
CA ASP A 219 5.28 4.33 1.38
C ASP A 219 4.09 4.29 0.40
N PHE A 220 3.65 5.46 -0.09
CA PHE A 220 2.46 5.59 -0.94
C PHE A 220 2.51 4.76 -2.22
N VAL A 221 3.69 4.71 -2.85
CA VAL A 221 3.90 4.05 -4.14
C VAL A 221 4.72 2.78 -4.00
N GLY A 222 5.47 2.63 -2.90
CA GLY A 222 6.32 1.47 -2.64
C GLY A 222 7.49 1.40 -3.62
N ALA A 223 7.96 0.18 -3.92
CA ALA A 223 9.06 -0.07 -4.86
C ALA A 223 8.62 0.08 -6.33
N ALA A 224 8.02 1.22 -6.68
CA ALA A 224 7.33 1.42 -7.94
C ALA A 224 8.28 1.42 -9.15
N GLU A 225 9.55 1.80 -8.98
CA GLU A 225 10.61 1.88 -10.00
C GLU A 225 10.78 0.61 -10.83
N GLY A 226 10.53 -0.57 -10.23
CA GLY A 226 10.62 -1.87 -10.89
C GLY A 226 9.29 -2.42 -11.40
N THR A 227 8.20 -1.65 -11.28
CA THR A 227 6.84 -2.15 -11.54
C THR A 227 6.18 -1.44 -12.71
N VAL A 228 5.26 -2.15 -13.37
CA VAL A 228 4.26 -1.50 -14.21
C VAL A 228 3.28 -0.79 -13.26
N PHE A 229 3.11 0.52 -13.43
CA PHE A 229 2.22 1.31 -12.59
C PHE A 229 1.64 2.46 -13.41
N ALA A 230 0.40 2.29 -13.88
CA ALA A 230 -0.33 3.33 -14.58
C ALA A 230 -1.83 3.16 -14.35
N ARG A 231 -2.55 4.29 -14.31
CA ARG A 231 -4.01 4.33 -14.31
C ARG A 231 -4.46 5.27 -15.39
N GLN A 232 -5.35 4.79 -16.23
CA GLN A 232 -5.79 5.49 -17.42
C GLN A 232 -7.23 5.11 -17.73
N ALA A 233 -7.94 6.01 -18.41
CA ALA A 233 -9.22 5.65 -19.01
C ALA A 233 -8.99 4.52 -20.03
N GLN A 234 -9.82 3.48 -19.95
CA GLN A 234 -9.69 2.32 -20.81
C GLN A 234 -11.06 1.70 -21.13
N VAL A 235 -11.10 0.96 -22.22
CA VAL A 235 -12.14 -0.03 -22.51
C VAL A 235 -11.46 -1.39 -22.50
N ARG A 236 -11.86 -2.28 -21.59
CA ARG A 236 -11.27 -3.61 -21.43
C ARG A 236 -12.33 -4.69 -21.55
N TYR A 237 -12.01 -5.75 -22.28
CA TYR A 237 -12.79 -6.99 -22.32
C TYR A 237 -12.01 -8.12 -21.66
N THR A 238 -12.65 -8.86 -20.76
CA THR A 238 -12.05 -9.98 -20.04
C THR A 238 -12.88 -11.25 -20.22
N ARG A 239 -12.24 -12.34 -20.63
CA ARG A 239 -12.88 -13.66 -20.73
C ARG A 239 -11.96 -14.75 -20.19
N GLY A 240 -12.35 -15.33 -19.06
CA GLY A 240 -11.51 -16.31 -18.37
C GLY A 240 -10.17 -15.68 -17.96
N PRO A 241 -9.02 -16.31 -18.26
CA PRO A 241 -7.71 -15.78 -17.91
C PRO A 241 -7.22 -14.65 -18.84
N PHE A 242 -7.91 -14.41 -19.97
CA PHE A 242 -7.46 -13.47 -21.00
C PHE A 242 -8.20 -12.14 -20.91
N SER A 243 -7.48 -11.04 -21.17
CA SER A 243 -8.06 -9.70 -21.30
C SER A 243 -7.32 -8.85 -22.31
N ILE A 244 -8.04 -7.98 -23.00
CA ILE A 244 -7.53 -7.01 -23.98
C ILE A 244 -8.11 -5.64 -23.64
N ALA A 245 -7.32 -4.58 -23.75
CA ALA A 245 -7.80 -3.23 -23.49
C ALA A 245 -7.25 -2.21 -24.51
N LEU A 246 -8.06 -1.20 -24.77
CA LEU A 246 -7.66 0.06 -25.40
C LEU A 246 -7.55 1.11 -24.30
N GLU A 247 -6.40 1.74 -24.17
CA GLU A 247 -6.06 2.65 -23.07
C GLU A 247 -5.74 4.06 -23.60
N ASN A 248 -6.03 5.09 -22.80
CA ASN A 248 -5.80 6.48 -23.17
C ASN A 248 -4.30 6.76 -23.42
N PRO A 249 -3.89 7.13 -24.65
CA PRO A 249 -2.48 7.30 -24.99
C PRO A 249 -1.93 8.64 -24.47
N GLU A 250 -0.60 8.75 -24.40
CA GLU A 250 0.15 9.99 -24.10
C GLU A 250 1.64 9.70 -24.22
N THR A 251 2.40 10.58 -24.86
CA THR A 251 3.82 10.35 -25.11
C THR A 251 4.68 11.27 -24.25
N THR A 252 5.69 10.71 -23.58
CA THR A 252 6.64 11.48 -22.78
C THR A 252 8.01 11.49 -23.46
N VAL A 253 8.56 12.69 -23.65
CA VAL A 253 9.76 12.88 -24.49
C VAL A 253 10.83 13.67 -23.73
N THR A 254 12.07 13.18 -23.76
CA THR A 254 13.24 13.95 -23.32
C THR A 254 13.62 14.93 -24.43
N PRO A 255 13.74 16.25 -24.15
CA PRO A 255 14.21 17.21 -25.13
C PRO A 255 15.63 16.92 -25.64
N PHE A 256 15.94 17.38 -26.85
CA PHE A 256 17.29 17.32 -27.39
C PHE A 256 18.26 18.13 -26.51
N GLY A 257 19.37 17.51 -26.09
CA GLY A 257 20.32 18.12 -25.14
C GLY A 257 19.90 18.04 -23.67
N GLY A 258 18.80 17.36 -23.35
CA GLY A 258 18.25 17.25 -22.00
C GLY A 258 17.32 18.43 -21.63
N GLY A 259 16.76 18.38 -20.43
CA GLY A 259 15.84 19.40 -19.92
C GLY A 259 14.55 18.81 -19.35
N VAL A 260 13.57 19.69 -19.17
CA VAL A 260 12.26 19.30 -18.62
C VAL A 260 11.52 18.41 -19.60
N ARG A 261 10.94 17.32 -19.09
CA ARG A 261 10.09 16.39 -19.84
C ARG A 261 9.02 17.13 -20.65
N ILE A 262 8.90 16.74 -21.91
CA ILE A 262 7.77 17.13 -22.77
C ILE A 262 6.69 16.07 -22.61
N VAL A 263 5.47 16.51 -22.31
CA VAL A 263 4.27 15.66 -22.35
C VAL A 263 3.52 16.02 -23.64
N ALA A 264 3.45 15.06 -24.56
CA ALA A 264 2.89 15.23 -25.88
C ALA A 264 1.52 14.52 -25.96
N ASP A 265 0.51 15.27 -26.37
CA ASP A 265 -0.87 14.82 -26.56
C ASP A 265 -1.23 14.77 -28.06
N ASP A 266 -0.28 14.26 -28.86
CA ASP A 266 -0.39 14.21 -30.33
C ASP A 266 -0.86 12.84 -30.85
N ASN A 267 -1.04 11.88 -29.95
CA ASN A 267 -1.37 10.49 -30.24
C ASN A 267 -2.70 10.36 -30.98
N SER A 268 -2.71 9.60 -32.08
CA SER A 268 -3.90 9.36 -32.92
C SER A 268 -4.56 8.01 -32.68
N LEU A 269 -3.88 7.10 -31.97
CA LEU A 269 -4.34 5.75 -31.68
C LEU A 269 -4.27 5.49 -30.18
N PRO A 270 -5.23 4.74 -29.59
CA PRO A 270 -5.13 4.28 -28.22
C PRO A 270 -3.98 3.28 -28.05
N ASP A 271 -3.52 3.15 -26.82
CA ASP A 271 -2.54 2.14 -26.44
C ASP A 271 -3.25 0.78 -26.34
N LEU A 272 -2.70 -0.26 -26.98
CA LEU A 272 -3.28 -1.60 -27.00
C LEU A 272 -2.55 -2.51 -26.02
N THR A 273 -3.28 -3.11 -25.10
CA THR A 273 -2.72 -4.06 -24.13
C THR A 273 -3.43 -5.41 -24.17
N ALA A 274 -2.66 -6.47 -23.98
CA ALA A 274 -3.17 -7.83 -23.85
C ALA A 274 -2.57 -8.50 -22.63
N ARG A 275 -3.36 -9.32 -21.93
CA ARG A 275 -2.96 -9.95 -20.67
C ARG A 275 -3.53 -11.35 -20.56
N TYR A 276 -2.69 -12.27 -20.09
CA TYR A 276 -3.06 -13.59 -19.61
C TYR A 276 -2.68 -13.72 -18.14
N ALA A 277 -3.67 -13.94 -17.26
CA ALA A 277 -3.46 -14.09 -15.82
C ALA A 277 -4.08 -15.39 -15.31
N LEU A 278 -3.28 -16.16 -14.57
CA LEU A 278 -3.65 -17.45 -14.02
C LEU A 278 -3.46 -17.46 -12.51
N SER A 279 -4.56 -17.64 -11.79
CA SER A 279 -4.57 -17.86 -10.34
C SER A 279 -4.74 -19.34 -10.01
N ARG A 280 -3.89 -19.87 -9.15
CA ARG A 280 -3.89 -21.26 -8.67
C ARG A 280 -3.70 -21.29 -7.15
N PRO A 281 -3.99 -22.42 -6.46
CA PRO A 281 -3.81 -22.51 -5.01
C PRO A 281 -2.39 -22.16 -4.54
N TRP A 282 -1.38 -22.45 -5.36
CA TRP A 282 0.04 -22.19 -5.10
C TRP A 282 0.50 -20.75 -5.39
N GLY A 283 -0.29 -19.95 -6.12
CA GLY A 283 0.14 -18.61 -6.51
C GLY A 283 -0.56 -18.06 -7.76
N ASP A 284 -0.07 -16.89 -8.20
CA ASP A 284 -0.57 -16.14 -9.34
C ASP A 284 0.56 -15.93 -10.35
N VAL A 285 0.28 -16.11 -11.64
CA VAL A 285 1.21 -15.82 -12.74
C VAL A 285 0.50 -14.97 -13.79
N GLN A 286 1.22 -13.99 -14.33
CA GLN A 286 0.73 -13.14 -15.39
C GLN A 286 1.79 -12.92 -16.48
N LEU A 287 1.33 -12.93 -17.72
CA LEU A 287 2.03 -12.40 -18.88
C LEU A 287 1.18 -11.28 -19.50
N SER A 288 1.78 -10.13 -19.76
CA SER A 288 1.12 -9.01 -20.43
C SER A 288 2.00 -8.40 -21.50
N GLY A 289 1.36 -7.81 -22.50
CA GLY A 289 1.99 -7.10 -23.61
C GLY A 289 1.30 -5.77 -23.87
N LEU A 290 2.08 -4.83 -24.41
CA LEU A 290 1.67 -3.48 -24.76
C LEU A 290 2.23 -3.15 -26.15
N VAL A 291 1.42 -2.53 -27.00
CA VAL A 291 1.84 -1.89 -28.25
C VAL A 291 1.18 -0.52 -28.31
N ARG A 292 1.95 0.49 -28.69
CA ARG A 292 1.48 1.88 -28.70
C ARG A 292 2.10 2.72 -29.79
N GLN A 293 1.44 3.81 -30.12
CA GLN A 293 2.02 4.90 -30.88
C GLN A 293 2.75 5.84 -29.92
N LEU A 294 3.92 6.33 -30.31
CA LEU A 294 4.59 7.47 -29.71
C LEU A 294 4.57 8.57 -30.75
N LYS A 295 4.02 9.73 -30.41
CA LYS A 295 3.91 10.83 -31.35
C LYS A 295 4.25 12.15 -30.67
N TYR A 296 5.00 12.97 -31.38
CA TYR A 296 5.31 14.33 -30.98
C TYR A 296 5.32 15.23 -32.22
N GLN A 297 4.53 16.30 -32.15
CA GLN A 297 4.40 17.29 -33.20
C GLN A 297 4.58 18.70 -32.61
N ASN A 298 5.49 19.47 -33.17
CA ASN A 298 5.71 20.86 -32.79
C ASN A 298 5.91 21.74 -34.04
N PRO A 299 4.89 22.53 -34.43
CA PRO A 299 4.96 23.40 -35.59
C PRO A 299 6.03 24.50 -35.48
N ALA A 300 6.32 24.99 -34.27
CA ALA A 300 7.31 26.06 -34.08
C ALA A 300 8.74 25.61 -34.40
N THR A 301 9.01 24.30 -34.26
CA THR A 301 10.31 23.69 -34.56
C THR A 301 10.26 22.81 -35.82
N ASN A 302 9.14 22.77 -36.55
CA ASN A 302 8.89 21.88 -37.68
C ASN A 302 9.17 20.39 -37.39
N ILE A 303 8.87 19.94 -36.17
CA ILE A 303 9.00 18.52 -35.81
C ILE A 303 7.65 17.85 -35.99
N ASP A 304 7.62 16.76 -36.75
CA ASP A 304 6.50 15.83 -36.84
C ASP A 304 7.09 14.42 -36.86
N SER A 305 6.95 13.71 -35.74
CA SER A 305 7.62 12.43 -35.55
C SER A 305 6.71 11.41 -34.90
N THR A 306 6.70 10.20 -35.47
CA THR A 306 5.91 9.07 -35.00
C THR A 306 6.80 7.83 -34.91
N ALA A 307 6.68 7.08 -33.83
CA ALA A 307 7.34 5.80 -33.62
C ALA A 307 6.39 4.80 -32.95
N THR A 308 6.68 3.50 -33.07
CA THR A 308 5.93 2.44 -32.36
C THR A 308 6.63 2.07 -31.06
N GLY A 309 5.95 2.11 -29.93
CA GLY A 309 6.43 1.54 -28.66
C GLY A 309 5.86 0.13 -28.44
N TRP A 310 6.60 -0.72 -27.73
CA TRP A 310 6.14 -2.05 -27.34
C TRP A 310 6.75 -2.47 -26.00
N GLY A 311 6.05 -3.32 -25.26
CA GLY A 311 6.57 -3.90 -24.01
C GLY A 311 5.97 -5.25 -23.69
N LEU A 312 6.72 -6.02 -22.92
CA LEU A 312 6.32 -7.30 -22.34
C LEU A 312 6.57 -7.27 -20.84
N SER A 313 5.67 -7.85 -20.07
CA SER A 313 5.81 -8.02 -18.63
C SER A 313 5.43 -9.43 -18.22
N ALA A 314 6.29 -10.08 -17.44
CA ALA A 314 6.02 -11.34 -16.80
C ALA A 314 6.13 -11.15 -15.28
N SER A 315 5.14 -11.63 -14.54
CA SER A 315 5.12 -11.49 -13.09
C SER A 315 4.50 -12.70 -12.41
N ALA A 316 4.95 -12.97 -11.19
CA ALA A 316 4.46 -14.07 -10.40
C ALA A 316 4.47 -13.76 -8.91
N LYS A 317 3.46 -14.27 -8.19
CA LYS A 317 3.43 -14.36 -6.74
C LYS A 317 3.33 -15.83 -6.37
N PHE A 318 4.33 -16.35 -5.66
CA PHE A 318 4.35 -17.74 -5.19
C PHE A 318 4.17 -17.76 -3.68
N LYS A 319 3.25 -18.58 -3.18
CA LYS A 319 3.14 -18.81 -1.73
C LYS A 319 4.32 -19.64 -1.26
N VAL A 320 4.94 -19.23 -0.16
CA VAL A 320 5.99 -19.97 0.53
C VAL A 320 5.48 -20.24 1.94
N GLY A 321 5.05 -21.47 2.21
CA GLY A 321 4.41 -21.78 3.48
C GLY A 321 3.01 -21.16 3.63
N ALA A 322 2.60 -20.96 4.89
CA ALA A 322 1.23 -20.55 5.22
C ALA A 322 1.02 -19.04 5.24
N GLN A 323 2.08 -18.25 5.45
CA GLN A 323 2.00 -16.79 5.65
C GLN A 323 2.95 -16.00 4.74
N ASP A 324 3.91 -16.66 4.09
CA ASP A 324 4.92 -15.98 3.29
C ASP A 324 4.63 -16.12 1.79
N ASP A 325 5.11 -15.16 1.01
CA ASP A 325 5.10 -15.23 -0.44
C ASP A 325 6.36 -14.59 -1.04
N ILE A 326 6.67 -14.99 -2.27
CA ILE A 326 7.72 -14.39 -3.10
C ILE A 326 7.04 -13.74 -4.30
N ARG A 327 7.32 -12.45 -4.52
CA ARG A 327 6.80 -11.65 -5.64
C ARG A 327 7.92 -11.30 -6.60
N LEU A 328 7.69 -11.56 -7.89
CA LEU A 328 8.64 -11.33 -8.97
C LEU A 328 7.94 -10.60 -10.11
N MET A 329 8.65 -9.67 -10.73
CA MET A 329 8.20 -8.99 -11.95
C MET A 329 9.40 -8.61 -12.80
N LEU A 330 9.31 -8.93 -14.09
CA LEU A 330 10.27 -8.55 -15.10
C LEU A 330 9.52 -7.89 -16.24
N THR A 331 9.86 -6.64 -16.53
CA THR A 331 9.24 -5.84 -17.58
C THR A 331 10.32 -5.26 -18.48
N GLY A 332 10.11 -5.29 -19.80
CA GLY A 332 11.05 -4.74 -20.76
C GLY A 332 10.37 -4.41 -22.09
N GLY A 333 10.99 -3.49 -22.84
CA GLY A 333 10.45 -2.99 -24.10
C GLY A 333 11.15 -1.72 -24.58
N GLU A 334 10.56 -1.09 -25.60
CA GLU A 334 10.94 0.22 -26.12
C GLU A 334 9.74 1.17 -26.00
N GLY A 335 9.94 2.36 -25.46
CA GLY A 335 8.86 3.36 -25.43
C GLY A 335 7.73 3.10 -24.44
N ILE A 336 8.04 2.43 -23.33
CA ILE A 336 7.08 2.08 -22.27
C ILE A 336 7.31 2.86 -20.98
N GLY A 337 8.07 3.96 -21.06
CA GLY A 337 8.45 4.79 -19.93
C GLY A 337 7.25 5.24 -19.10
N ARG A 338 6.20 5.73 -19.75
CA ARG A 338 4.94 6.15 -19.09
C ARG A 338 4.29 5.05 -18.23
N TYR A 339 4.52 3.78 -18.56
CA TYR A 339 3.91 2.64 -17.89
C TYR A 339 4.74 2.06 -16.75
N VAL A 340 6.03 2.36 -16.69
CA VAL A 340 6.99 1.70 -15.78
C VAL A 340 7.65 2.72 -14.87
N GLY A 341 7.78 2.38 -13.59
CA GLY A 341 8.58 3.16 -12.66
C GLY A 341 8.10 4.58 -12.45
N LEU A 342 6.78 4.81 -12.48
CA LEU A 342 6.19 6.16 -12.38
C LEU A 342 6.76 7.13 -13.43
N ASN A 343 7.03 6.63 -14.64
CA ASN A 343 7.67 7.41 -15.70
C ASN A 343 9.06 7.93 -15.28
N PHE A 344 9.83 7.11 -14.57
CA PHE A 344 11.24 7.37 -14.26
C PHE A 344 12.06 7.65 -15.54
N SER A 345 11.82 6.88 -16.60
CA SER A 345 12.34 7.15 -17.95
C SER A 345 11.23 7.64 -18.86
N ASN A 346 11.57 8.57 -19.77
CA ASN A 346 10.70 8.98 -20.88
C ASN A 346 10.47 7.84 -21.89
N ASP A 347 9.40 7.94 -22.66
CA ASP A 347 9.10 7.01 -23.76
C ASP A 347 10.06 7.20 -24.95
N ALA A 348 10.47 8.45 -25.21
CA ALA A 348 11.36 8.78 -26.31
C ALA A 348 12.33 9.92 -25.94
N VAL A 349 13.34 10.11 -26.77
CA VAL A 349 14.30 11.22 -26.72
C VAL A 349 14.26 11.92 -28.07
N LEU A 350 14.21 13.25 -28.09
CA LEU A 350 14.40 14.00 -29.32
C LEU A 350 15.87 13.95 -29.73
N ASP A 351 16.14 13.48 -30.95
CA ASP A 351 17.34 13.84 -31.68
C ASP A 351 17.14 15.22 -32.35
N ALA A 352 18.12 15.69 -33.12
CA ALA A 352 18.08 17.01 -33.75
C ALA A 352 16.87 17.24 -34.69
N SER A 353 16.09 16.20 -35.02
CA SER A 353 15.02 16.24 -36.02
C SER A 353 13.81 15.33 -35.75
N ALA A 354 13.94 14.29 -34.92
CA ALA A 354 12.94 13.24 -34.74
C ALA A 354 12.99 12.61 -33.33
N ILE A 355 11.97 11.82 -32.98
CA ILE A 355 11.97 11.04 -31.74
C ILE A 355 12.71 9.69 -31.94
N TRP A 356 13.57 9.35 -30.99
CA TRP A 356 14.26 8.08 -30.86
C TRP A 356 13.81 7.37 -29.57
N ARG A 357 13.68 6.04 -29.60
CA ARG A 357 13.17 5.26 -28.47
C ARG A 357 14.32 4.66 -27.66
N PRO A 358 14.53 5.05 -26.39
CA PRO A 358 15.43 4.33 -25.51
C PRO A 358 14.89 2.92 -25.26
N SER A 359 15.79 1.92 -25.32
CA SER A 359 15.46 0.56 -24.92
C SER A 359 15.60 0.43 -23.40
N ALA A 360 14.73 -0.35 -22.76
CA ALA A 360 14.78 -0.63 -21.32
C ALA A 360 16.10 -1.31 -20.87
N TRP A 361 16.92 -1.78 -21.82
CA TRP A 361 18.21 -2.45 -21.59
C TRP A 361 19.42 -1.56 -21.90
N SER A 362 19.22 -0.38 -22.48
CA SER A 362 20.32 0.49 -22.88
C SER A 362 20.80 1.36 -21.72
N ARG A 363 22.09 1.24 -21.41
CA ARG A 363 22.84 2.26 -20.67
C ARG A 363 22.68 3.58 -21.43
N ALA A 364 22.32 4.64 -20.71
CA ALA A 364 22.31 6.00 -21.22
C ALA A 364 23.74 6.40 -21.64
N SER A 365 24.06 6.21 -22.92
CA SER A 365 25.18 6.89 -23.57
C SER A 365 24.58 7.64 -24.76
N PRO A 366 24.61 8.98 -24.78
CA PRO A 366 24.26 9.72 -25.99
C PRO A 366 25.25 9.37 -27.11
N PRO A 367 24.86 9.49 -28.40
CA PRO A 367 25.81 9.39 -29.48
C PRO A 367 26.84 10.52 -29.33
N ILE A 368 28.10 10.15 -29.12
CA ILE A 368 29.23 11.07 -29.21
C ILE A 368 29.25 11.60 -30.66
N ALA A 369 28.93 12.87 -30.83
CA ALA A 369 29.21 13.59 -32.06
C ALA A 369 30.74 13.64 -32.23
N THR A 370 31.27 12.83 -33.13
CA THR A 370 32.67 12.93 -33.56
C THR A 370 32.83 14.20 -34.38
N SER A 371 33.30 15.27 -33.74
CA SER A 371 33.77 16.46 -34.45
C SER A 371 35.02 16.09 -35.25
N GLY A 372 34.90 15.99 -36.58
CA GLY A 372 36.01 15.80 -37.48
C GLY A 372 36.99 16.97 -37.41
N HIS A 373 38.15 16.74 -36.80
CA HIS A 373 39.32 17.61 -36.98
C HIS A 373 39.87 17.39 -38.39
N ARG A 374 39.63 18.37 -39.29
CA ARG A 374 40.45 18.55 -40.49
C ARG A 374 41.84 18.99 -40.04
N ALA A 375 42.81 18.09 -40.10
CA ALA A 375 44.22 18.44 -40.03
C ALA A 375 44.59 19.22 -41.31
N GLY A 376 45.10 20.44 -41.13
CA GLY A 376 45.73 21.21 -42.20
C GLY A 376 47.07 20.60 -42.61
N ALA A 377 47.34 20.61 -43.91
CA ALA A 377 48.61 20.21 -44.50
C ALA A 377 49.71 21.25 -44.19
N PRO A 378 50.96 20.83 -43.94
CA PRO A 378 52.10 21.74 -43.96
C PRO A 378 52.69 21.86 -45.38
N ALA A 379 53.24 23.04 -45.67
CA ALA A 379 54.08 23.35 -46.81
C ALA A 379 55.50 22.77 -46.66
#